data_AF-A0A3A8EMP1-F1
#
_entry.id   AF-A0A3A8EMP1-F1
#
_cell.length_a   1.000
_cell.length_b   1.000
_cell.length_c   1.000
_cell.angle_alpha   90.00
_cell.angle_beta   90.00
_cell.angle_gamma   90.00
#
_symmetry.space_group_name_H-M   'P 1'
#
loop_
_entity.id
_entity.type
_entity.pdbx_description
1 polymer ?
#
loop_
_entity_poly.entity_id
_entity_poly.type
_entity_poly.pdbx_seq_one_letter_code
_entity_poly.pdbx_strand_id
1 'polypeptide(L)'
;MSTLEQAIRFAAAQHQGQKDKAGQPYITHPLRVMQNVSSNDAKMAAVMHDLLEDTNTKVHDLAALGFSQTVLNAVIALTKLEHDSRFSAAQRTVKNAIACQVKLADLTDNMDLSRLQKITVKDLARLKQYQHVYTVILEADQIHRLIQRCQPPRDYPLFEYSSRQENYLFILNLMQDVRHPCSRLKIGSAQTYAILFKDCAAYFSWCKRQSQQVNLSYAQQLIYRADQLLFNRYFSDALSRNIIKKILQDFQKALL
;
A
#
# COMPACT_ATOMS: atom_id res chain seq x y z
N MET A 1 11.62 23.07 5.31
CA MET A 1 10.82 21.85 5.56
C MET A 1 10.97 21.49 7.03
N SER A 2 9.87 21.15 7.71
CA SER A 2 9.90 20.73 9.12
C SER A 2 10.72 19.46 9.33
N THR A 3 11.14 19.24 10.57
CA THR A 3 11.96 18.08 10.96
C THR A 3 11.14 17.04 11.73
N LEU A 4 11.67 15.82 11.85
CA LEU A 4 11.11 14.79 12.72
C LEU A 4 11.04 15.25 14.18
N GLU A 5 12.06 15.97 14.65
CA GLU A 5 12.08 16.55 16.01
C GLU A 5 10.90 17.52 16.22
N GLN A 6 10.61 18.38 15.23
CA GLN A 6 9.47 19.29 15.29
C GLN A 6 8.14 18.53 15.35
N ALA A 7 8.01 17.43 14.58
CA ALA A 7 6.83 16.57 14.62
C ALA A 7 6.64 15.92 16.00
N ILE A 8 7.71 15.37 16.59
CA ILE A 8 7.68 14.76 17.92
C ILE A 8 7.29 15.79 18.98
N ARG A 9 7.93 16.96 18.97
CA ARG A 9 7.65 18.03 19.93
C ARG A 9 6.20 18.51 19.84
N PHE A 10 5.70 18.69 18.62
CA PHE A 10 4.31 19.10 18.41
C PHE A 10 3.33 18.03 18.87
N ALA A 11 3.54 16.77 18.49
CA ALA A 11 2.68 15.66 18.91
C ALA A 11 2.65 15.49 20.43
N ALA A 12 3.80 15.60 21.10
CA ALA A 12 3.90 15.53 22.55
C ALA A 12 3.12 16.65 23.25
N ALA A 13 3.15 17.87 22.70
CA ALA A 13 2.39 18.99 23.21
C ALA A 13 0.88 18.79 23.02
N GLN A 14 0.44 18.33 21.85
CA GLN A 14 -0.99 18.14 21.56
C GLN A 14 -1.63 16.99 22.34
N HIS A 15 -0.88 15.93 22.61
CA HIS A 15 -1.33 14.80 23.44
C HIS A 15 -1.02 14.99 24.94
N GLN A 16 -0.64 16.19 25.38
CA GLN A 16 -0.32 16.45 26.79
C GLN A 16 -1.53 16.18 27.67
N GLY A 17 -1.34 15.36 28.72
CA GLY A 17 -2.41 14.97 29.64
C GLY A 17 -3.33 13.84 29.13
N GLN A 18 -3.26 13.48 27.84
CA GLN A 18 -3.99 12.35 27.30
C GLN A 18 -3.36 11.03 27.78
N LYS A 19 -4.21 10.07 28.13
CA LYS A 19 -3.80 8.72 28.55
C LYS A 19 -4.35 7.68 27.58
N ASP A 20 -3.61 6.59 27.40
CA ASP A 20 -4.06 5.41 26.66
C ASP A 20 -4.97 4.53 27.53
N LYS A 21 -5.45 3.42 26.95
CA LYS A 21 -6.34 2.46 27.63
C LYS A 21 -5.67 1.72 28.79
N ALA A 22 -4.35 1.73 28.87
CA ALA A 22 -3.56 1.18 29.97
C ALA A 22 -3.18 2.25 31.02
N GLY A 23 -3.66 3.49 30.86
CA GLY A 23 -3.39 4.61 31.75
C GLY A 23 -2.01 5.27 31.55
N GLN A 24 -1.27 4.87 30.51
CA GLN A 24 0.04 5.45 30.16
C GLN A 24 -0.11 6.73 29.34
N PRO A 25 0.89 7.64 29.32
CA PRO A 25 0.85 8.82 28.46
C PRO A 25 0.65 8.43 26.99
N TYR A 26 -0.35 9.05 26.34
CA TYR A 26 -0.75 8.66 24.99
C TYR A 26 0.37 8.77 23.96
N ILE A 27 1.22 9.79 24.08
CA ILE A 27 2.38 10.04 23.20
C ILE A 27 3.32 8.82 23.04
N THR A 28 3.33 7.89 24.00
CA THR A 28 4.11 6.65 23.88
C THR A 28 3.66 5.79 22.70
N HIS A 29 2.37 5.81 22.33
CA HIS A 29 1.85 5.07 21.18
C HIS A 29 2.38 5.62 19.84
N PRO A 30 2.18 6.90 19.47
CA PRO A 30 2.76 7.45 18.24
C PRO A 30 4.27 7.26 18.13
N LEU A 31 5.01 7.29 19.26
CA LEU A 31 6.46 7.01 19.26
C LEU A 31 6.79 5.55 18.95
N ARG A 32 6.04 4.57 19.46
CA ARG A 32 6.22 3.15 19.09
C ARG A 32 5.86 2.89 17.63
N VAL A 33 4.79 3.51 17.13
CA VAL A 33 4.43 3.45 15.71
C VAL A 33 5.56 4.02 14.84
N MET A 34 6.11 5.17 15.22
CA MET A 34 7.25 5.81 14.54
C MET A 34 8.49 4.91 14.51
N GLN A 35 8.78 4.16 15.57
CA GLN A 35 9.93 3.24 15.61
C GLN A 35 9.79 2.06 14.64
N ASN A 36 8.57 1.72 14.22
CA ASN A 36 8.27 0.60 13.33
C ASN A 36 8.15 1.00 11.84
N VAL A 37 8.53 2.23 11.49
CA VAL A 37 8.59 2.72 10.10
C VAL A 37 9.98 3.27 9.75
N SER A 38 10.34 3.28 8.47
CA SER A 38 11.74 3.47 8.04
C SER A 38 12.09 4.90 7.63
N SER A 39 11.36 5.50 6.68
CA SER A 39 11.70 6.80 6.11
C SER A 39 11.35 7.97 7.05
N ASN A 40 12.05 9.10 6.91
CA ASN A 40 11.75 10.29 7.72
C ASN A 40 10.32 10.80 7.51
N ASP A 41 9.81 10.78 6.28
CA ASP A 41 8.42 11.14 5.98
C ASP A 41 7.43 10.19 6.66
N ALA A 42 7.71 8.88 6.66
CA ALA A 42 6.89 7.90 7.36
C ALA A 42 6.96 8.08 8.88
N LYS A 43 8.12 8.39 9.45
CA LYS A 43 8.29 8.68 10.88
C LYS A 43 7.52 9.93 11.29
N MET A 44 7.58 10.99 10.48
CA MET A 44 6.80 12.21 10.71
C MET A 44 5.30 11.94 10.63
N ALA A 45 4.83 11.20 9.62
CA ALA A 45 3.43 10.81 9.53
C ALA A 45 3.00 9.92 10.71
N ALA A 46 3.84 8.98 11.13
CA ALA A 46 3.57 8.08 12.26
C ALA A 46 3.39 8.82 13.58
N VAL A 47 4.28 9.76 13.91
CA VAL A 47 4.15 10.49 15.18
C VAL A 47 2.95 11.45 15.18
N MET A 48 2.45 11.84 14.01
CA MET A 48 1.32 12.76 13.84
C MET A 48 -0.02 12.08 13.50
N HIS A 49 -0.06 10.75 13.36
CA HIS A 49 -1.18 10.08 12.69
C HIS A 49 -2.55 10.28 13.37
N ASP A 50 -2.58 10.38 14.69
CA ASP A 50 -3.82 10.58 15.46
C ASP A 50 -4.12 12.06 15.76
N LEU A 51 -3.26 13.01 15.38
CA LEU A 51 -3.44 14.41 15.79
C LEU A 51 -4.75 15.00 15.29
N LEU A 52 -5.17 14.65 14.07
CA LEU A 52 -6.40 15.15 13.49
C LEU A 52 -7.66 14.45 14.04
N GLU A 53 -7.50 13.30 14.71
CA GLU A 53 -8.61 12.52 15.31
C GLU A 53 -8.79 12.85 16.80
N ASP A 54 -7.68 12.86 17.55
CA ASP A 54 -7.70 12.84 19.02
C ASP A 54 -7.40 14.20 19.66
N THR A 55 -7.12 15.22 18.85
CA THR A 55 -6.77 16.56 19.34
C THR A 55 -7.53 17.64 18.55
N ASN A 56 -7.36 18.91 18.95
CA ASN A 56 -7.94 20.04 18.20
C ASN A 56 -7.15 20.42 16.95
N THR A 57 -6.03 19.73 16.68
CA THR A 57 -5.16 19.99 15.52
C THR A 57 -5.94 19.86 14.21
N LYS A 58 -5.70 20.79 13.30
CA LYS A 58 -6.21 20.78 11.93
C LYS A 58 -5.06 20.68 10.93
N VAL A 59 -5.38 20.29 9.70
CA VAL A 59 -4.40 20.16 8.62
C VAL A 59 -3.63 21.46 8.39
N HIS A 60 -4.28 22.61 8.52
CA HIS A 60 -3.64 23.91 8.31
C HIS A 60 -2.59 24.24 9.39
N ASP A 61 -2.74 23.72 10.62
CA ASP A 61 -1.74 23.87 11.67
C ASP A 61 -0.45 23.15 11.27
N LEU A 62 -0.58 21.91 10.78
CA LEU A 62 0.55 21.13 10.29
C LEU A 62 1.20 21.78 9.06
N ALA A 63 0.40 22.31 8.14
CA ALA A 63 0.92 23.04 6.99
C ALA A 63 1.68 24.31 7.42
N ALA A 64 1.15 25.08 8.38
CA ALA A 64 1.79 26.27 8.93
C ALA A 64 3.12 25.97 9.64
N LEU A 65 3.27 24.78 10.21
CA LEU A 65 4.53 24.32 10.80
C LEU A 65 5.60 23.98 9.73
N GLY A 66 5.24 23.86 8.46
CA GLY A 66 6.14 23.64 7.33
C GLY A 66 6.30 22.18 6.89
N PHE A 67 5.36 21.29 7.26
CA PHE A 67 5.40 19.89 6.85
C PHE A 67 5.12 19.76 5.35
N SER A 68 5.81 18.83 4.68
CA SER A 68 5.69 18.63 3.24
C SER A 68 4.31 18.07 2.86
N GLN A 69 3.85 18.35 1.63
CA GLN A 69 2.58 17.81 1.13
C GLN A 69 2.54 16.27 1.18
N THR A 70 3.69 15.62 0.99
CA THR A 70 3.83 14.17 1.12
C THR A 70 3.43 13.67 2.52
N VAL A 71 3.95 14.31 3.58
CA VAL A 71 3.63 13.97 4.97
C VAL A 71 2.18 14.33 5.28
N LEU A 72 1.71 15.51 4.88
CA LEU A 72 0.32 15.95 5.11
C LEU A 72 -0.68 14.99 4.47
N ASN A 73 -0.46 14.61 3.21
CA ASN A 73 -1.31 13.66 2.50
C ASN A 73 -1.34 12.28 3.18
N ALA A 74 -0.22 11.85 3.78
CA ALA A 74 -0.17 10.60 4.53
C ALA A 74 -0.98 10.69 5.83
N VAL A 75 -0.83 11.76 6.61
CA VAL A 75 -1.61 12.00 7.84
C VAL A 75 -3.10 12.07 7.51
N ILE A 76 -3.50 12.83 6.49
CA ILE A 76 -4.90 12.92 6.06
C ILE A 76 -5.46 11.55 5.64
N ALA A 77 -4.67 10.72 4.95
CA ALA A 77 -5.09 9.38 4.54
C ALA A 77 -5.18 8.38 5.71
N LEU A 78 -4.51 8.66 6.83
CA LEU A 78 -4.58 7.87 8.07
C LEU A 78 -5.80 8.26 8.91
N THR A 79 -6.15 9.54 8.90
CA THR A 79 -7.24 10.11 9.70
C THR A 79 -8.60 9.53 9.33
N LYS A 80 -9.26 8.94 10.31
CA LYS A 80 -10.66 8.51 10.29
C LYS A 80 -11.58 9.69 10.62
N LEU A 81 -12.55 9.95 9.76
CA LEU A 81 -13.56 10.99 9.96
C LEU A 81 -14.68 10.50 10.90
N GLU A 82 -15.43 11.43 11.48
CA GLU A 82 -16.45 11.16 12.52
C GLU A 82 -17.49 10.09 12.11
N HIS A 83 -17.82 10.02 10.82
CA HIS A 83 -18.79 9.05 10.27
C HIS A 83 -18.15 7.95 9.43
N ASP A 84 -16.83 7.81 9.46
CA ASP A 84 -16.17 6.76 8.71
C ASP A 84 -16.39 5.38 9.33
N SER A 85 -16.72 4.44 8.45
CA SER A 85 -16.47 3.05 8.72
C SER A 85 -14.96 2.78 8.71
N ARG A 86 -14.51 1.71 9.39
CA ARG A 86 -13.11 1.26 9.27
C ARG A 86 -12.74 0.94 7.82
N PHE A 87 -13.70 0.49 7.02
CA PHE A 87 -13.50 0.21 5.62
C PHE A 87 -13.26 1.47 4.79
N SER A 88 -14.04 2.54 4.99
CA SER A 88 -13.86 3.81 4.26
C SER A 88 -12.54 4.49 4.62
N ALA A 89 -12.14 4.45 5.89
CA ALA A 89 -10.80 4.89 6.29
C ALA A 89 -9.70 4.07 5.58
N ALA A 90 -9.81 2.73 5.62
CA ALA A 90 -8.86 1.86 4.92
C ALA A 90 -8.79 2.14 3.41
N GLN A 91 -9.93 2.41 2.75
CA GLN A 91 -9.99 2.77 1.32
C GLN A 91 -9.22 4.05 0.99
N ARG A 92 -9.07 4.99 1.93
CA ARG A 92 -8.17 6.14 1.75
C ARG A 92 -6.73 5.77 2.01
N THR A 93 -6.47 5.02 3.08
CA THR A 93 -5.11 4.57 3.44
C THR A 93 -4.44 3.77 2.33
N VAL A 94 -5.14 2.83 1.68
CA VAL A 94 -4.56 1.97 0.62
C VAL A 94 -4.01 2.76 -0.58
N LYS A 95 -4.47 4.00 -0.79
CA LYS A 95 -4.03 4.86 -1.90
C LYS A 95 -2.69 5.55 -1.63
N ASN A 96 -2.20 5.55 -0.39
CA ASN A 96 -0.99 6.26 0.00
C ASN A 96 0.04 5.29 0.60
N ALA A 97 1.21 5.19 -0.03
CA ALA A 97 2.26 4.25 0.36
C ALA A 97 2.78 4.47 1.79
N ILE A 98 2.91 5.73 2.23
CA ILE A 98 3.36 6.06 3.59
C ILE A 98 2.25 5.75 4.60
N ALA A 99 1.01 6.11 4.28
CA ALA A 99 -0.13 5.80 5.13
C ALA A 99 -0.28 4.28 5.33
N CYS A 100 -0.03 3.47 4.31
CA CYS A 100 -0.05 2.00 4.45
C CYS A 100 0.98 1.51 5.47
N GLN A 101 2.24 1.96 5.37
CA GLN A 101 3.30 1.59 6.32
C GLN A 101 2.94 2.00 7.75
N VAL A 102 2.51 3.25 7.93
CA VAL A 102 2.13 3.77 9.25
C VAL A 102 0.93 3.01 9.81
N LYS A 103 -0.08 2.70 8.97
CA LYS A 103 -1.26 1.98 9.42
C LYS A 103 -0.95 0.53 9.81
N LEU A 104 -0.01 -0.13 9.15
CA LEU A 104 0.47 -1.46 9.57
C LEU A 104 1.17 -1.42 10.92
N ALA A 105 2.01 -0.41 11.16
CA ALA A 105 2.67 -0.21 12.44
C ALA A 105 1.65 0.11 13.56
N ASP A 106 0.70 0.99 13.30
CA ASP A 106 -0.41 1.32 14.19
C ASP A 106 -1.23 0.06 14.55
N LEU A 107 -1.71 -0.67 13.54
CA LEU A 107 -2.48 -1.89 13.76
C LEU A 107 -1.69 -2.93 14.55
N THR A 108 -0.39 -3.09 14.28
CA THR A 108 0.47 -3.99 15.05
C THR A 108 0.54 -3.58 16.53
N ASP A 109 0.76 -2.30 16.84
CA ASP A 109 0.78 -1.79 18.23
C ASP A 109 -0.59 -1.97 18.91
N ASN A 110 -1.67 -1.73 18.17
CA ASN A 110 -3.04 -1.84 18.66
C ASN A 110 -3.53 -3.29 18.86
N MET A 111 -2.91 -4.26 18.18
CA MET A 111 -3.21 -5.68 18.32
C MET A 111 -2.42 -6.34 19.47
N ASP A 112 -1.47 -5.65 20.07
CA ASP A 112 -0.76 -6.13 21.27
C ASP A 112 -1.65 -6.03 22.52
N LEU A 113 -2.41 -7.10 22.78
CA LEU A 113 -3.28 -7.19 23.95
C LEU A 113 -2.53 -7.40 25.27
N SER A 114 -1.23 -7.76 25.23
CA SER A 114 -0.44 -8.04 26.45
C SER A 114 -0.30 -6.82 27.37
N ARG A 115 -0.51 -5.62 26.81
CA ARG A 115 -0.44 -4.33 27.50
C ARG A 115 -1.68 -4.03 28.34
N LEU A 116 -2.78 -4.77 28.16
CA LEU A 116 -4.02 -4.55 28.90
C LEU A 116 -4.03 -5.36 30.19
N GLN A 117 -4.40 -4.73 31.31
CA GLN A 117 -4.56 -5.43 32.59
C GLN A 117 -5.68 -6.49 32.55
N LYS A 118 -6.73 -6.23 31.77
CA LYS A 118 -7.88 -7.13 31.60
C LYS A 118 -8.37 -7.07 30.15
N ILE A 119 -8.46 -8.25 29.53
CA ILE A 119 -8.99 -8.39 28.17
C ILE A 119 -10.51 -8.55 28.23
N THR A 120 -11.24 -7.76 27.45
CA THR A 120 -12.70 -7.80 27.37
C THR A 120 -13.18 -8.32 26.00
N VAL A 121 -14.46 -8.69 25.93
CA VAL A 121 -15.12 -9.06 24.66
C VAL A 121 -15.03 -7.93 23.63
N LYS A 122 -15.08 -6.66 24.06
CA LYS A 122 -14.93 -5.50 23.18
C LYS A 122 -13.51 -5.39 22.58
N ASP A 123 -12.48 -5.83 23.31
CA ASP A 123 -11.10 -5.87 22.79
C ASP A 123 -10.96 -6.97 21.74
N LEU A 124 -11.49 -8.17 22.01
CA LEU A 124 -11.46 -9.29 21.06
C LEU A 124 -12.25 -8.98 19.78
N ALA A 125 -13.39 -8.30 19.89
CA ALA A 125 -14.15 -7.85 18.72
C ALA A 125 -13.37 -6.83 17.88
N ARG A 126 -12.66 -5.89 18.52
CA ARG A 126 -11.79 -4.93 17.83
C ARG A 126 -10.58 -5.61 17.19
N LEU A 127 -9.97 -6.59 17.86
CA LEU A 127 -8.87 -7.37 17.32
C LEU A 127 -9.25 -8.03 15.99
N LYS A 128 -10.43 -8.67 15.91
CA LYS A 128 -10.94 -9.25 14.65
C LYS A 128 -11.09 -8.21 13.55
N GLN A 129 -11.57 -7.00 13.89
CA GLN A 129 -11.68 -5.90 12.92
C GLN A 129 -10.31 -5.41 12.46
N TYR A 130 -9.35 -5.29 13.37
CA TYR A 130 -7.98 -4.90 13.05
C TYR A 130 -7.29 -5.93 12.16
N GLN A 131 -7.48 -7.23 12.40
CA GLN A 131 -6.96 -8.28 11.53
C GLN A 131 -7.50 -8.17 10.10
N HIS A 132 -8.78 -7.85 9.93
CA HIS A 132 -9.36 -7.65 8.61
C HIS A 132 -8.80 -6.42 7.88
N VAL A 133 -8.64 -5.29 8.59
CA VAL A 133 -8.02 -4.10 8.01
C VAL A 133 -6.55 -4.37 7.69
N TYR A 134 -5.84 -5.08 8.58
CA TYR A 134 -4.42 -5.40 8.42
C TYR A 134 -4.15 -6.16 7.12
N THR A 135 -4.96 -7.16 6.77
CA THR A 135 -4.76 -7.91 5.51
C THR A 135 -4.95 -7.03 4.27
N VAL A 136 -5.93 -6.12 4.29
CA VAL A 136 -6.17 -5.16 3.21
C VAL A 136 -5.01 -4.18 3.06
N ILE A 137 -4.55 -3.59 4.17
CA ILE A 137 -3.43 -2.65 4.14
C ILE A 137 -2.12 -3.36 3.76
N LEU A 138 -1.91 -4.60 4.22
CA LEU A 138 -0.71 -5.38 3.91
C LEU A 138 -0.58 -5.64 2.41
N GLU A 139 -1.67 -6.04 1.76
CA GLU A 139 -1.68 -6.23 0.31
C GLU A 139 -1.39 -4.91 -0.43
N ALA A 140 -2.01 -3.80 0.01
CA ALA A 140 -1.76 -2.49 -0.60
C ALA A 140 -0.30 -2.03 -0.43
N ASP A 141 0.28 -2.22 0.75
CA ASP A 141 1.67 -1.92 1.05
C ASP A 141 2.64 -2.78 0.21
N GLN A 142 2.34 -4.07 0.02
CA GLN A 142 3.11 -4.94 -0.87
C GLN A 142 3.06 -4.47 -2.33
N ILE A 143 1.90 -4.02 -2.80
CA ILE A 143 1.72 -3.42 -4.13
C ILE A 143 2.60 -2.17 -4.27
N HIS A 144 2.49 -1.21 -3.35
CA HIS A 144 3.29 0.03 -3.38
C HIS A 144 4.80 -0.27 -3.35
N ARG A 145 5.24 -1.18 -2.49
CA ARG A 145 6.65 -1.59 -2.41
C ARG A 145 7.13 -2.27 -3.69
N LEU A 146 6.31 -3.11 -4.31
CA LEU A 146 6.66 -3.76 -5.57
C LEU A 146 6.84 -2.74 -6.70
N ILE A 147 5.94 -1.76 -6.80
CA ILE A 147 6.03 -0.68 -7.78
C ILE A 147 7.30 0.15 -7.54
N GLN A 148 7.56 0.57 -6.30
CA GLN A 148 8.79 1.31 -5.96
C GLN A 148 10.05 0.52 -6.32
N ARG A 149 10.08 -0.79 -6.05
CA ARG A 149 11.20 -1.67 -6.40
C ARG A 149 11.41 -1.80 -7.91
N CYS A 150 10.34 -1.73 -8.71
CA CYS A 150 10.45 -1.75 -10.16
C CYS A 150 11.05 -0.47 -10.74
N GLN A 151 11.13 0.62 -9.95
CA GLN A 151 11.69 1.92 -10.36
C GLN A 151 11.10 2.39 -11.70
N PRO A 152 9.80 2.76 -11.74
CA PRO A 152 9.15 3.17 -12.98
C PRO A 152 9.92 4.32 -13.66
N PRO A 153 10.04 4.29 -15.00
CA PRO A 153 10.55 5.42 -15.76
C PRO A 153 9.82 6.72 -15.40
N ARG A 154 10.50 7.87 -15.55
CA ARG A 154 9.92 9.18 -15.16
C ARG A 154 8.64 9.54 -15.92
N ASP A 155 8.52 9.06 -17.15
CA ASP A 155 7.39 9.25 -18.06
C ASP A 155 6.37 8.10 -18.00
N TYR A 156 6.57 7.11 -17.11
CA TYR A 156 5.63 6.03 -16.92
C TYR A 156 4.35 6.56 -16.23
N PRO A 157 3.15 6.06 -16.57
CA PRO A 157 1.91 6.49 -15.95
C PRO A 157 1.95 6.40 -14.43
N LEU A 158 1.41 7.43 -13.76
CA LEU A 158 1.29 7.42 -12.31
C LEU A 158 0.39 6.26 -11.87
N PHE A 159 0.80 5.56 -10.82
CA PHE A 159 0.00 4.50 -10.24
C PHE A 159 -1.14 5.08 -9.41
N GLU A 160 -2.37 4.69 -9.75
CA GLU A 160 -3.56 4.98 -8.95
C GLU A 160 -4.12 3.68 -8.39
N TYR A 161 -4.14 3.56 -7.06
CA TYR A 161 -4.65 2.37 -6.40
C TYR A 161 -6.15 2.21 -6.64
N SER A 162 -6.54 1.07 -7.21
CA SER A 162 -7.91 0.75 -7.62
C SER A 162 -8.27 -0.69 -7.23
N SER A 163 -9.01 -1.40 -8.08
CA SER A 163 -9.33 -2.80 -7.88
C SER A 163 -8.06 -3.67 -7.94
N ARG A 164 -8.08 -4.81 -7.24
CA ARG A 164 -6.97 -5.78 -7.25
C ARG A 164 -6.53 -6.15 -8.67
N GLN A 165 -7.49 -6.40 -9.57
CA GLN A 165 -7.20 -6.73 -10.96
C GLN A 165 -6.46 -5.60 -11.68
N GLU A 166 -6.93 -4.36 -11.54
CA GLU A 166 -6.28 -3.21 -12.18
C GLU A 166 -4.88 -2.93 -11.59
N ASN A 167 -4.73 -3.08 -10.27
CA ASN A 167 -3.43 -2.96 -9.61
C ASN A 167 -2.45 -4.03 -10.13
N TYR A 168 -2.92 -5.27 -10.28
CA TYR A 168 -2.11 -6.38 -10.79
C TYR A 168 -1.74 -6.17 -12.26
N LEU A 169 -2.69 -5.67 -13.07
CA LEU A 169 -2.46 -5.33 -14.47
C LEU A 169 -1.38 -4.26 -14.61
N PHE A 170 -1.47 -3.18 -13.82
CA PHE A 170 -0.46 -2.12 -13.80
C PHE A 170 0.94 -2.66 -13.51
N ILE A 171 1.06 -3.50 -12.47
CA ILE A 171 2.35 -4.08 -12.05
C ILE A 171 2.90 -5.02 -13.10
N LEU A 172 2.10 -5.94 -13.64
CA LEU A 172 2.55 -6.85 -14.69
C LEU A 172 3.04 -6.09 -15.92
N ASN A 173 2.32 -5.05 -16.31
CA ASN A 173 2.71 -4.18 -17.41
C ASN A 173 4.03 -3.42 -17.13
N LEU A 174 4.17 -2.87 -15.93
CA LEU A 174 5.38 -2.18 -15.49
C LEU A 174 6.58 -3.12 -15.46
N MET A 175 6.42 -4.33 -14.90
CA MET A 175 7.48 -5.34 -14.86
C MET A 175 7.90 -5.77 -16.28
N GLN A 176 6.96 -5.84 -17.22
CA GLN A 176 7.26 -6.09 -18.63
C GLN A 176 8.06 -4.93 -19.22
N ASP A 177 7.60 -3.69 -19.09
CA ASP A 177 8.24 -2.53 -19.70
C ASP A 177 9.67 -2.33 -19.18
N VAL A 178 9.89 -2.52 -17.88
CA VAL A 178 11.22 -2.39 -17.26
C VAL A 178 12.20 -3.48 -17.75
N ARG A 179 11.71 -4.71 -18.01
CA ARG A 179 12.57 -5.84 -18.41
C ARG A 179 12.74 -5.99 -19.91
N HIS A 180 11.73 -5.54 -20.65
CA HIS A 180 11.67 -5.62 -22.09
C HIS A 180 10.97 -4.36 -22.60
N PRO A 181 11.68 -3.22 -22.65
CA PRO A 181 11.10 -1.96 -23.10
C PRO A 181 10.51 -2.11 -24.49
N CYS A 182 9.18 -2.21 -24.54
CA CYS A 182 8.43 -2.40 -25.76
C CYS A 182 8.17 -1.06 -26.46
N SER A 183 8.72 0.04 -25.94
CA SER A 183 8.70 1.38 -26.55
C SER A 183 9.35 1.46 -27.93
N ARG A 184 10.08 0.40 -28.35
CA ARG A 184 10.62 0.25 -29.71
C ARG A 184 9.72 -0.54 -30.65
N LEU A 185 8.63 -1.11 -30.14
CA LEU A 185 7.66 -1.82 -30.94
C LEU A 185 6.79 -0.78 -31.63
N LYS A 186 6.40 -0.99 -32.89
CA LYS A 186 5.37 -0.18 -33.57
C LYS A 186 3.96 -0.38 -32.95
N ILE A 187 3.91 -0.75 -31.68
CA ILE A 187 2.76 -1.17 -30.87
C ILE A 187 2.58 -0.10 -29.79
N GLY A 188 2.29 1.13 -30.21
CA GLY A 188 1.87 2.23 -29.32
C GLY A 188 2.75 2.48 -28.08
N SER A 189 2.12 2.90 -26.98
CA SER A 189 2.78 3.19 -25.70
C SER A 189 2.81 1.96 -24.78
N ALA A 190 3.51 2.07 -23.65
CA ALA A 190 3.48 1.04 -22.59
C ALA A 190 2.05 0.66 -22.17
N GLN A 191 1.11 1.60 -22.25
CA GLN A 191 -0.30 1.35 -21.93
C GLN A 191 -1.01 0.51 -23.01
N THR A 192 -0.55 0.58 -24.27
CA THR A 192 -1.20 -0.08 -25.40
C THR A 192 -1.10 -1.60 -25.31
N TYR A 193 0.03 -2.14 -24.88
CA TYR A 193 0.17 -3.60 -24.73
C TYR A 193 -0.21 -4.12 -23.33
N ALA A 194 -0.73 -3.29 -22.43
CA ALA A 194 -1.25 -3.77 -21.15
C ALA A 194 -2.33 -4.85 -21.33
N ILE A 195 -3.09 -4.78 -22.42
CA ILE A 195 -4.09 -5.79 -22.80
C ILE A 195 -3.52 -7.22 -22.85
N LEU A 196 -2.22 -7.38 -23.10
CA LEU A 196 -1.49 -8.65 -23.06
C LEU A 196 -1.63 -9.36 -21.70
N PHE A 197 -1.67 -8.60 -20.61
CA PHE A 197 -1.70 -9.11 -19.24
C PHE A 197 -3.09 -9.11 -18.62
N LYS A 198 -4.13 -8.61 -19.31
CA LYS A 198 -5.45 -8.38 -18.73
C LYS A 198 -6.08 -9.64 -18.15
N ASP A 199 -6.13 -10.73 -18.93
CA ASP A 199 -6.71 -11.99 -18.48
C ASP A 199 -5.86 -12.65 -17.38
N CYS A 200 -4.54 -12.50 -17.47
CA CYS A 200 -3.61 -12.98 -16.43
C CYS A 200 -3.83 -12.25 -15.10
N ALA A 201 -4.00 -10.93 -15.13
CA ALA A 201 -4.29 -10.12 -13.93
C ALA A 201 -5.65 -10.49 -13.32
N ALA A 202 -6.67 -10.72 -14.15
CA ALA A 202 -7.98 -11.19 -13.71
C ALA A 202 -7.89 -12.57 -13.04
N TYR A 203 -7.14 -13.49 -13.63
CA TYR A 203 -6.88 -14.82 -13.08
C TYR A 203 -6.18 -14.74 -11.71
N PHE A 204 -5.10 -13.98 -11.59
CA PHE A 204 -4.40 -13.78 -10.31
C PHE A 204 -5.28 -13.14 -9.25
N SER A 205 -6.07 -12.12 -9.63
CA SER A 205 -7.04 -11.51 -8.73
C SER A 205 -8.10 -12.52 -8.26
N TRP A 206 -8.54 -13.44 -9.13
CA TRP A 206 -9.48 -14.50 -8.77
C TRP A 206 -8.83 -15.51 -7.81
N CYS A 207 -7.62 -15.99 -8.11
CA CYS A 207 -6.89 -16.91 -7.23
C CYS A 207 -6.72 -16.33 -5.83
N LYS A 208 -6.32 -15.06 -5.71
CA LYS A 208 -6.16 -14.38 -4.41
C LYS A 208 -7.48 -14.32 -3.64
N ARG A 209 -8.59 -13.96 -4.31
CA ARG A 209 -9.93 -13.91 -3.68
C ARG A 209 -10.39 -15.27 -3.18
N GLN A 210 -10.11 -16.33 -3.93
CA GLN A 210 -10.54 -17.70 -3.62
C GLN A 210 -9.53 -18.48 -2.77
N SER A 211 -8.44 -17.84 -2.33
CA SER A 211 -7.31 -18.48 -1.64
C SER A 211 -6.78 -19.72 -2.38
N GLN A 212 -6.77 -19.67 -3.72
CA GLN A 212 -6.32 -20.75 -4.59
C GLN A 212 -4.85 -20.58 -4.96
N GLN A 213 -4.13 -21.69 -5.08
CA GLN A 213 -2.77 -21.67 -5.60
C GLN A 213 -2.78 -21.29 -7.09
N VAL A 214 -1.81 -20.47 -7.47
CA VAL A 214 -1.64 -20.04 -8.86
C VAL A 214 -0.94 -21.10 -9.70
N ASN A 215 -1.52 -21.40 -10.87
CA ASN A 215 -0.89 -22.18 -11.92
C ASN A 215 -0.20 -21.25 -12.93
N LEU A 216 1.13 -21.16 -12.84
CA LEU A 216 1.92 -20.29 -13.73
C LEU A 216 1.86 -20.71 -15.20
N SER A 217 1.73 -22.01 -15.49
CA SER A 217 1.61 -22.49 -16.87
C SER A 217 0.30 -22.01 -17.51
N TYR A 218 -0.79 -22.02 -16.75
CA TYR A 218 -2.07 -21.48 -17.21
C TYR A 218 -2.00 -19.95 -17.41
N ALA A 219 -1.40 -19.23 -16.46
CA ALA A 219 -1.18 -17.79 -16.59
C ALA A 219 -0.36 -17.42 -17.86
N GLN A 220 0.67 -18.20 -18.19
CA GLN A 220 1.44 -18.04 -19.43
C GLN A 220 0.58 -18.26 -20.67
N GLN A 221 -0.28 -19.29 -20.67
CA GLN A 221 -1.16 -19.57 -21.81
C GLN A 221 -2.15 -18.42 -22.07
N LEU A 222 -2.66 -17.76 -21.02
CA LEU A 222 -3.51 -16.57 -21.17
C LEU A 222 -2.77 -15.44 -21.92
N ILE A 223 -1.51 -15.19 -21.56
CA ILE A 223 -0.67 -14.17 -22.21
C ILE A 223 -0.39 -14.55 -23.66
N TYR A 224 -0.01 -15.80 -23.94
CA TYR A 224 0.29 -16.24 -25.31
C TYR A 224 -0.93 -16.25 -26.21
N ARG A 225 -2.12 -16.51 -25.66
CA ARG A 225 -3.38 -16.38 -26.39
C ARG A 225 -3.64 -14.92 -26.77
N ALA A 226 -3.44 -13.98 -25.85
CA ALA A 226 -3.56 -12.56 -26.15
C ALA A 226 -2.53 -12.10 -27.19
N ASP A 227 -1.27 -12.55 -27.07
CA ASP A 227 -0.21 -12.31 -28.06
C ASP A 227 -0.57 -12.80 -29.47
N GLN A 228 -1.10 -14.02 -29.57
CA GLN A 228 -1.54 -14.58 -30.85
C GLN A 228 -2.68 -13.77 -31.47
N LEU A 229 -3.65 -13.33 -30.68
CA LEU A 229 -4.86 -12.64 -31.17
C LEU A 229 -4.62 -11.18 -31.52
N LEU A 230 -3.80 -10.48 -30.73
CA LEU A 230 -3.70 -9.02 -30.78
C LEU A 230 -2.37 -8.54 -31.37
N PHE A 231 -1.32 -9.35 -31.28
CA PHE A 231 0.04 -8.94 -31.63
C PHE A 231 0.69 -9.86 -32.66
N ASN A 232 -0.07 -10.76 -33.29
CA ASN A 232 0.44 -11.70 -34.31
C ASN A 232 1.68 -12.49 -33.83
N ARG A 233 1.63 -12.97 -32.58
CA ARG A 233 2.70 -13.78 -31.96
C ARG A 233 4.02 -13.02 -31.77
N TYR A 234 3.96 -11.71 -31.55
CA TYR A 234 5.13 -10.87 -31.37
C TYR A 234 6.02 -11.34 -30.19
N PHE A 235 5.40 -11.75 -29.09
CA PHE A 235 6.09 -12.16 -27.86
C PHE A 235 6.41 -13.66 -27.80
N SER A 236 6.43 -14.32 -28.96
CA SER A 236 6.58 -15.77 -29.04
C SER A 236 8.03 -16.27 -29.15
N ASP A 237 9.00 -15.36 -29.26
CA ASP A 237 10.43 -15.70 -29.28
C ASP A 237 10.95 -16.16 -27.91
N ALA A 238 12.12 -16.80 -27.87
CA ALA A 238 12.67 -17.40 -26.66
C ALA A 238 12.98 -16.36 -25.56
N LEU A 239 13.41 -15.15 -25.93
CA LEU A 239 13.71 -14.08 -24.99
C LEU A 239 12.41 -13.59 -24.34
N SER A 240 11.40 -13.25 -25.13
CA SER A 240 10.10 -12.80 -24.65
C SER A 240 9.45 -13.82 -23.70
N ARG A 241 9.46 -15.11 -24.07
CA ARG A 241 8.92 -16.18 -23.21
C ARG A 241 9.65 -16.30 -21.88
N ASN A 242 10.98 -16.17 -21.87
CA ASN A 242 11.76 -16.24 -20.63
C ASN A 242 11.45 -15.04 -19.72
N ILE A 243 11.33 -13.85 -20.30
CA ILE A 243 10.97 -12.63 -19.57
C ILE A 243 9.58 -12.76 -18.95
N ILE A 244 8.57 -13.18 -19.73
CA ILE A 244 7.20 -13.42 -19.24
C ILE A 244 7.22 -14.43 -18.09
N LYS A 245 7.92 -15.57 -18.26
CA LYS A 245 8.04 -16.59 -17.20
C LYS A 245 8.62 -15.98 -15.91
N LYS A 246 9.67 -15.18 -16.02
CA LYS A 246 10.33 -14.56 -14.87
C LYS A 246 9.45 -13.50 -14.21
N ILE A 247 8.68 -12.73 -14.99
CA ILE A 247 7.70 -11.77 -14.47
C ILE A 247 6.66 -12.47 -13.62
N LEU A 248 6.04 -13.54 -14.14
CA LEU A 248 4.98 -14.25 -13.43
C LEU A 248 5.49 -14.90 -12.13
N GLN A 249 6.70 -15.45 -12.14
CA GLN A 249 7.34 -16.01 -10.94
C GLN A 249 7.60 -14.94 -9.87
N ASP A 250 8.16 -13.81 -10.28
CA ASP A 250 8.49 -12.73 -9.35
C ASP A 250 7.22 -12.03 -8.83
N PHE A 251 6.19 -11.92 -9.67
CA PHE A 251 4.87 -11.41 -9.29
C PHE A 251 4.20 -12.34 -8.27
N GLN A 252 4.15 -13.65 -8.54
CA GLN A 252 3.58 -14.64 -7.62
C GLN A 252 4.28 -14.57 -6.26
N LYS A 253 5.62 -14.60 -6.24
CA LYS A 253 6.40 -14.51 -5.00
C LYS A 253 6.12 -13.23 -4.20
N ALA A 254 5.78 -12.13 -4.87
CA ALA A 254 5.58 -10.84 -4.23
C ALA A 254 4.16 -10.64 -3.70
N LEU A 255 3.13 -11.17 -4.38
CA LEU A 255 1.74 -10.77 -4.13
C LEU A 255 0.73 -11.92 -3.97
N LEU A 256 1.06 -13.17 -4.32
CA LEU A 256 0.10 -14.28 -4.36
C LEU A 256 0.41 -15.31 -3.29
#